data_AF-A0A7D4QIW6-F1
#
_entry.id   AF-A0A7D4QIW6-F1
#
_cell.length_a   1.000
_cell.length_b   1.000
_cell.length_c   1.000
_cell.angle_alpha   90.00
_cell.angle_beta   90.00
_cell.angle_gamma   90.00
#
_symmetry.space_group_name_H-M   'P 1'
#
loop_
_entity.id
_entity.type
_entity.pdbx_description
1 polymer ?
#
loop_
_entity_poly.entity_id
_entity_poly.type
_entity_poly.pdbx_seq_one_letter_code
_entity_poly.pdbx_strand_id
1 'polypeptide(L)'
;MEQTDSISARSLQYFVIAKRWRADLDFFKIESSFLRQLLDRYISRLQDSDHIRQLNASGKLLDKLESLEVDDLLAGQLNQLELMAEDIIPEDSESLAATQVKLEHFMSSLVKEFRAAKEQIYRLVLSVSAPLSQEASA
;
A
#
# COMPACT_ATOMS: atom_id res chain seq x y z
N MET A 1 -34.32 -14.41 24.00
CA MET A 1 -34.04 -13.02 23.63
C MET A 1 -32.54 -12.95 23.39
N GLU A 2 -32.20 -12.68 22.14
CA GLU A 2 -30.84 -12.64 21.60
C GLU A 2 -29.99 -11.59 22.32
N GLN A 3 -28.77 -11.96 22.73
CA GLN A 3 -27.71 -11.01 23.05
C GLN A 3 -26.66 -11.12 21.94
N THR A 4 -26.93 -10.46 20.82
CA THR A 4 -25.94 -10.19 19.77
C THR A 4 -25.10 -8.97 20.19
N ASP A 5 -24.27 -9.15 21.22
CA ASP A 5 -23.25 -8.17 21.63
C ASP A 5 -21.88 -8.90 21.75
N SER A 6 -21.49 -9.70 20.74
CA SER A 6 -20.34 -10.62 20.86
C SER A 6 -18.98 -9.92 20.96
N ILE A 7 -18.83 -8.69 20.45
CA ILE A 7 -17.56 -7.94 20.51
C ILE A 7 -17.77 -6.47 20.88
N SER A 8 -16.80 -5.89 21.59
CA SER A 8 -16.85 -4.47 21.93
C SER A 8 -16.92 -3.56 20.70
N ALA A 9 -17.52 -2.37 20.86
CA ALA A 9 -17.57 -1.35 19.82
C ALA A 9 -16.17 -0.98 19.28
N ARG A 10 -15.14 -1.10 20.12
CA ARG A 10 -13.74 -0.85 19.74
C ARG A 10 -13.20 -1.94 18.82
N SER A 11 -13.46 -3.21 19.15
CA SER A 11 -13.07 -4.34 18.30
C SER A 11 -13.79 -4.32 16.96
N LEU A 12 -15.07 -3.91 16.94
CA LEU A 12 -15.80 -3.68 15.69
C LEU A 12 -15.17 -2.56 14.84
N GLN A 13 -14.72 -1.46 15.45
CA GLN A 13 -14.00 -0.41 14.73
C GLN A 13 -12.70 -0.94 14.12
N TYR A 14 -11.92 -1.74 14.86
CA TYR A 14 -10.70 -2.37 14.34
C TYR A 14 -10.98 -3.29 13.16
N PHE A 15 -12.09 -4.03 13.19
CA PHE A 15 -12.50 -4.88 12.09
C PHE A 15 -12.80 -4.09 10.82
N VAL A 16 -13.58 -3.01 10.93
CA VAL A 16 -13.89 -2.13 9.79
C VAL A 16 -12.62 -1.48 9.23
N ILE A 17 -11.73 -1.00 10.10
CA ILE A 17 -10.45 -0.40 9.69
C ILE A 17 -9.57 -1.44 8.99
N ALA A 18 -9.46 -2.64 9.54
CA ALA A 18 -8.64 -3.71 8.97
C ALA A 18 -9.16 -4.15 7.59
N LYS A 19 -10.49 -4.25 7.41
CA LYS A 19 -11.09 -4.51 6.09
C LYS A 19 -10.77 -3.42 5.07
N ARG A 20 -10.83 -2.14 5.48
CA ARG A 20 -10.44 -1.03 4.62
C ARG A 20 -8.97 -1.13 4.21
N TRP A 21 -8.08 -1.37 5.17
CA TRP A 21 -6.65 -1.54 4.87
C TRP A 21 -6.38 -2.71 3.95
N ARG A 22 -7.14 -3.81 4.04
CA ARG A 22 -6.98 -4.93 3.12
C ARG A 22 -7.30 -4.52 1.69
N ALA A 23 -8.39 -3.79 1.49
CA ALA A 23 -8.73 -3.23 0.19
C ALA A 23 -7.67 -2.22 -0.30
N ASP A 24 -7.12 -1.39 0.59
CA ASP A 24 -6.03 -0.46 0.25
C ASP A 24 -4.77 -1.21 -0.22
N LEU A 25 -4.39 -2.31 0.46
CA LEU A 25 -3.25 -3.15 0.08
C LEU A 25 -3.45 -3.82 -1.28
N ASP A 26 -4.65 -4.36 -1.53
CA ASP A 26 -4.99 -4.95 -2.82
C ASP A 26 -4.93 -3.89 -3.94
N PHE A 27 -5.41 -2.67 -3.67
CA PHE A 27 -5.28 -1.55 -4.59
C PHE A 27 -3.81 -1.19 -4.85
N PHE A 28 -2.96 -1.12 -3.81
CA PHE A 28 -1.53 -0.84 -3.98
C PHE A 28 -0.84 -1.90 -4.83
N LYS A 29 -1.17 -3.18 -4.71
CA LYS A 29 -0.61 -4.23 -5.58
C LYS A 29 -0.97 -4.02 -7.04
N ILE A 30 -2.25 -3.74 -7.32
CA ILE A 30 -2.74 -3.46 -8.67
C ILE A 30 -2.03 -2.22 -9.25
N GLU A 31 -1.98 -1.13 -8.49
CA GLU A 31 -1.40 0.11 -8.95
C GLU A 31 0.13 0.02 -9.07
N SER A 32 0.82 -0.68 -8.18
CA SER A 32 2.25 -0.99 -8.31
C SER A 32 2.56 -1.76 -9.60
N SER A 33 1.74 -2.75 -9.95
CA SER A 33 1.87 -3.47 -11.22
C SER A 33 1.69 -2.54 -12.42
N PHE A 34 0.68 -1.67 -12.38
CA PHE A 34 0.48 -0.65 -13.41
C PHE A 34 1.67 0.30 -13.53
N LEU A 35 2.20 0.79 -12.40
CA LEU A 35 3.34 1.71 -12.37
C LEU A 35 4.62 1.04 -12.90
N ARG A 36 4.83 -0.26 -12.61
CA ARG A 36 5.95 -1.02 -13.18
C ARG A 36 5.83 -1.13 -14.70
N GLN A 37 4.64 -1.48 -15.22
CA GLN A 37 4.39 -1.52 -16.67
C GLN A 37 4.51 -0.14 -17.33
N LEU A 38 4.18 0.93 -16.61
CA LEU A 38 4.37 2.29 -17.07
C LEU A 38 5.87 2.60 -17.19
N LEU A 39 6.65 2.30 -16.15
CA LEU A 39 8.10 2.46 -16.17
C LEU A 39 8.75 1.68 -17.32
N ASP A 40 8.40 0.41 -17.50
CA ASP A 40 8.97 -0.44 -18.57
C ASP A 40 8.72 0.14 -19.97
N ARG A 41 7.56 0.77 -20.19
CA ARG A 41 7.23 1.41 -21.48
C ARG A 41 8.07 2.65 -21.77
N TYR A 42 8.42 3.43 -20.74
CA TYR A 42 9.17 4.68 -20.91
C TYR A 42 10.68 4.51 -20.68
N ILE A 43 11.10 3.37 -20.12
CA ILE A 43 12.51 2.97 -19.92
C ILE A 43 13.33 3.10 -21.19
N SER A 44 12.78 2.71 -22.34
CA SER A 44 13.47 2.73 -23.62
C SER A 44 13.80 4.14 -24.12
N ARG A 45 13.11 5.15 -23.58
CA ARG A 45 13.32 6.57 -23.89
C ARG A 45 14.25 7.25 -22.88
N LEU A 46 14.61 6.58 -21.79
CA LEU A 46 15.56 7.05 -20.80
C LEU A 46 16.98 6.70 -21.22
N GLN A 47 17.74 7.71 -21.68
CA GLN A 47 19.15 7.54 -22.05
C GLN A 47 20.13 8.09 -21.02
N ASP A 48 19.66 8.83 -20.00
CA ASP A 48 20.53 9.41 -18.97
C ASP A 48 20.67 8.47 -17.75
N SER A 49 21.91 8.34 -17.29
CA SER A 49 22.34 7.64 -16.08
C SER A 49 21.56 8.06 -14.82
N ASP A 50 21.18 9.33 -14.69
CA ASP A 50 20.44 9.80 -13.50
C ASP A 50 19.00 9.26 -13.49
N HIS A 51 18.33 9.26 -14.65
CA HIS A 51 16.99 8.69 -14.77
C HIS A 51 16.98 7.17 -14.53
N ILE A 52 18.00 6.45 -15.00
CA ILE A 52 18.15 5.00 -14.74
C ILE A 52 18.33 4.74 -13.25
N ARG A 53 19.03 5.62 -12.51
CA ARG A 53 19.18 5.50 -11.06
C ARG A 53 17.87 5.72 -10.32
N GLN A 54 17.12 6.77 -10.68
CA GLN A 54 15.82 7.08 -10.08
C GLN A 54 14.78 5.98 -10.37
N LEU A 55 14.83 5.42 -11.56
CA LEU A 55 14.03 4.26 -11.97
C LEU A 55 14.32 3.03 -11.11
N ASN A 56 15.60 2.65 -10.95
CA ASN A 56 15.99 1.51 -10.13
C ASN A 56 15.59 1.70 -8.66
N ALA A 57 15.68 2.93 -8.14
CA ALA A 57 15.21 3.25 -6.79
C ALA A 57 13.68 3.08 -6.68
N SER A 58 12.93 3.55 -7.68
CA SER A 58 11.48 3.40 -7.74
C SER A 58 11.06 1.94 -7.84
N GLY A 59 11.75 1.13 -8.67
CA GLY A 59 11.50 -0.31 -8.81
C GLY A 59 11.70 -1.07 -7.50
N LYS A 60 12.80 -0.81 -6.78
CA LYS A 60 13.03 -1.41 -5.45
C LYS A 60 11.96 -1.03 -4.43
N LEU A 61 11.43 0.19 -4.54
CA LEU A 61 10.36 0.66 -3.66
C LEU A 61 9.06 -0.09 -3.97
N LEU A 62 8.74 -0.31 -5.25
CA LEU A 62 7.62 -1.16 -5.66
C LEU A 62 7.79 -2.62 -5.20
N ASP A 63 8.99 -3.19 -5.28
CA ASP A 63 9.26 -4.56 -4.80
C ASP A 63 9.01 -4.69 -3.29
N LYS A 64 9.45 -3.69 -2.50
CA LYS A 64 9.19 -3.63 -1.06
C LYS A 64 7.70 -3.51 -0.74
N LEU A 65 6.96 -2.76 -1.56
CA LEU A 65 5.50 -2.61 -1.45
C LEU A 65 4.75 -3.89 -1.83
N GLU A 66 5.37 -4.84 -2.52
CA GLU A 66 4.80 -6.14 -2.86
C GLU A 66 5.12 -7.23 -1.82
N SER A 67 6.22 -7.11 -1.06
CA SER A 67 6.65 -8.10 -0.04
C SER A 67 6.16 -7.78 1.38
N LEU A 68 4.88 -7.46 1.55
CA LEU A 68 4.41 -6.83 2.79
C LEU A 68 4.20 -7.84 3.93
N GLU A 69 5.10 -7.85 4.90
CA GLU A 69 4.85 -8.39 6.27
C GLU A 69 3.55 -7.84 6.90
N VAL A 70 3.10 -6.68 6.43
CA VAL A 70 1.83 -6.06 6.83
C VAL A 70 0.63 -6.90 6.42
N ASP A 71 0.69 -7.64 5.30
CA ASP A 71 -0.41 -8.50 4.87
C ASP A 71 -0.66 -9.63 5.88
N ASP A 72 0.39 -10.29 6.36
CA ASP A 72 0.28 -11.38 7.32
C ASP A 72 -0.23 -10.88 8.67
N LEU A 73 0.29 -9.73 9.13
CA LEU A 73 -0.16 -9.10 10.36
C LEU A 73 -1.64 -8.67 10.28
N LEU A 74 -2.05 -8.13 9.13
CA LEU A 74 -3.43 -7.70 8.89
C LEU A 74 -4.38 -8.88 8.77
N ALA A 75 -3.97 -9.94 8.07
CA ALA A 75 -4.74 -11.18 7.95
C ALA A 75 -4.93 -11.84 9.33
N GLY A 76 -3.88 -11.86 10.16
CA GLY A 76 -3.96 -12.34 11.54
C GLY A 76 -4.96 -11.55 12.38
N GLN A 77 -4.90 -10.22 12.34
CA GLN A 77 -5.84 -9.34 13.06
C GLN A 77 -7.29 -9.55 12.60
N LEU A 78 -7.52 -9.65 11.28
CA LEU A 78 -8.86 -9.92 10.73
C LEU A 78 -9.40 -11.27 11.20
N ASN A 79 -8.60 -12.32 11.11
CA ASN A 79 -9.00 -13.66 11.56
C ASN A 79 -9.31 -13.69 13.06
N GLN A 80 -8.50 -13.03 13.90
CA GLN A 80 -8.78 -12.92 15.34
C GLN A 80 -10.11 -12.21 15.61
N LEU A 81 -10.39 -11.11 14.90
CA LEU A 81 -11.65 -10.36 15.05
C LEU A 81 -12.86 -11.14 14.56
N GLU A 82 -12.73 -11.96 13.50
CA GLU A 82 -13.79 -12.83 13.01
C GLU A 82 -14.12 -13.94 14.02
N LEU A 83 -13.09 -14.62 14.54
CA LEU A 83 -13.27 -15.65 15.57
C LEU A 83 -13.90 -15.09 16.85
N MET A 84 -13.59 -13.85 17.21
CA MET A 84 -14.24 -13.17 18.34
C MET A 84 -15.70 -12.81 18.02
N ALA A 85 -15.99 -12.31 16.81
CA ALA A 85 -17.35 -11.96 16.40
C ALA A 85 -18.29 -13.18 16.38
N GLU A 86 -17.74 -14.37 16.11
CA GLU A 86 -18.45 -15.65 16.13
C GLU A 86 -18.49 -16.33 17.51
N ASP A 87 -18.04 -15.64 18.59
CA ASP A 87 -17.94 -16.17 19.95
C ASP A 87 -17.08 -17.46 20.06
N ILE A 88 -16.18 -17.70 19.10
CA ILE A 88 -15.28 -18.86 19.08
C ILE A 88 -14.12 -18.67 20.07
N ILE A 89 -13.63 -17.44 20.22
CA ILE A 89 -12.58 -17.07 21.18
C ILE A 89 -13.01 -15.85 22.01
N PRO A 90 -12.55 -15.73 23.26
CA PRO A 90 -12.83 -14.56 24.08
C PRO A 90 -12.11 -13.31 23.55
N GLU A 91 -12.67 -12.14 23.84
CA GLU A 91 -12.08 -10.86 23.48
C GLU A 91 -10.77 -10.59 24.24
N ASP A 92 -9.66 -10.50 23.51
CA ASP A 92 -8.36 -10.05 24.02
C ASP A 92 -8.08 -8.61 23.56
N SER A 93 -8.67 -7.67 24.30
CA SER A 93 -8.60 -6.24 23.98
C SER A 93 -7.18 -5.65 24.03
N GLU A 94 -6.28 -6.22 24.84
CA GLU A 94 -4.91 -5.73 25.00
C GLU A 94 -4.05 -6.14 23.81
N SER A 95 -4.11 -7.42 23.43
CA SER A 95 -3.41 -7.93 22.25
C SER A 95 -3.90 -7.26 20.97
N LEU A 96 -5.23 -7.10 20.82
CA LEU A 96 -5.82 -6.39 19.69
C LEU A 96 -5.35 -4.95 19.58
N ALA A 97 -5.31 -4.22 20.70
CA ALA A 97 -4.84 -2.84 20.72
C ALA A 97 -3.35 -2.74 20.35
N ALA A 98 -2.51 -3.65 20.86
CA ALA A 98 -1.09 -3.68 20.52
C ALA A 98 -0.85 -3.96 19.03
N THR A 99 -1.57 -4.92 18.45
CA THR A 99 -1.50 -5.21 17.01
C THR A 99 -2.04 -4.05 16.17
N GLN A 100 -3.13 -3.43 16.60
CA GLN A 100 -3.70 -2.26 15.93
C GLN A 100 -2.68 -1.12 15.83
N VAL A 101 -1.99 -0.76 16.92
CA VAL A 101 -0.98 0.32 16.91
C VAL A 101 0.13 0.04 15.90
N LYS A 102 0.58 -1.22 15.81
CA LYS A 102 1.57 -1.64 14.80
C LYS A 102 1.03 -1.45 13.39
N LEU A 103 -0.19 -1.95 13.13
CA LEU A 103 -0.83 -1.82 11.82
C LEU A 103 -1.05 -0.35 11.42
N GLU A 104 -1.46 0.52 12.34
CA GLU A 104 -1.61 1.95 12.07
C GLU A 104 -0.30 2.59 11.65
N HIS A 105 0.79 2.28 12.37
CA HIS A 105 2.12 2.76 12.03
C HIS A 105 2.57 2.28 10.65
N PHE A 106 2.41 0.98 10.39
CA PHE A 106 2.79 0.38 9.12
C PHE A 106 1.99 0.93 7.95
N MET A 107 0.66 0.95 8.05
CA MET A 107 -0.21 1.46 6.98
C MET A 107 0.04 2.94 6.70
N SER A 108 0.26 3.75 7.73
CA SER A 108 0.61 5.17 7.57
C SER A 108 1.92 5.36 6.81
N SER A 109 2.95 4.59 7.16
CA SER A 109 4.24 4.62 6.47
C SER A 109 4.10 4.11 5.03
N LEU A 110 3.36 3.04 4.82
CA LEU A 110 3.12 2.43 3.51
C LEU A 110 2.44 3.40 2.55
N VAL A 111 1.37 4.07 2.98
CA VAL A 111 0.65 5.06 2.19
C VAL A 111 1.58 6.20 1.76
N LYS A 112 2.47 6.66 2.65
CA LYS A 112 3.44 7.72 2.34
C LYS A 112 4.47 7.27 1.33
N GLU A 113 5.06 6.10 1.55
CA GLU A 113 6.04 5.48 0.66
C GLU A 113 5.44 5.28 -0.74
N PHE A 114 4.23 4.74 -0.82
CA PHE A 114 3.49 4.52 -2.05
C PHE A 114 3.23 5.83 -2.83
N ARG A 115 2.75 6.88 -2.14
CA ARG A 115 2.52 8.19 -2.75
C ARG A 115 3.82 8.80 -3.30
N ALA A 116 4.91 8.70 -2.55
CA ALA A 116 6.20 9.20 -2.97
C ALA A 116 6.72 8.46 -4.22
N ALA A 117 6.60 7.13 -4.25
CA ALA A 117 6.95 6.32 -5.43
C ALA A 117 6.15 6.75 -6.65
N LYS A 118 4.82 6.85 -6.50
CA LYS A 118 3.91 7.27 -7.56
C LYS A 118 4.28 8.65 -8.13
N GLU A 119 4.53 9.63 -7.26
CA GLU A 119 4.94 10.97 -7.67
C GLU A 119 6.27 10.97 -8.43
N GLN A 120 7.27 10.22 -7.96
CA GLN A 120 8.56 10.09 -8.65
C GLN A 120 8.39 9.46 -10.03
N ILE A 121 7.61 8.39 -10.14
CA ILE A 121 7.35 7.71 -11.42
C ILE A 121 6.65 8.64 -12.41
N TYR A 122 5.63 9.38 -11.98
CA TYR A 122 4.97 10.34 -12.88
C TYR A 122 5.89 11.48 -13.30
N ARG A 123 6.74 12.00 -12.41
CA ARG A 123 7.74 13.01 -12.78
C ARG A 123 8.70 12.50 -13.84
N LEU A 124 9.20 11.27 -13.68
CA LEU A 124 10.06 10.61 -14.66
C LEU A 124 9.35 10.42 -16.01
N VAL A 125 8.11 9.94 -16.01
CA VAL A 125 7.36 9.76 -17.26
C VAL A 125 7.12 11.11 -17.95
N LEU A 126 6.78 12.14 -17.18
CA LEU A 126 6.53 13.48 -17.71
C LEU A 126 7.79 14.11 -18.32
N SER A 127 8.96 13.98 -17.67
CA SER A 127 10.22 14.55 -18.18
C SER A 127 10.64 13.96 -19.53
N VAL A 128 10.23 12.71 -19.81
CA VAL A 128 10.54 11.97 -21.04
C VAL A 128 9.47 12.13 -22.10
N SER A 129 8.25 12.49 -21.70
CA SER A 129 7.11 12.72 -22.59
C SER A 129 7.00 14.16 -23.09
N ALA A 130 7.76 15.10 -22.50
CA ALA A 130 7.85 16.46 -23.01
C ALA A 130 8.36 16.42 -24.46
N PRO A 131 7.64 16.99 -25.44
CA PRO A 131 8.14 17.06 -26.80
C PRO A 131 9.45 17.85 -26.76
N LEU A 132 10.46 17.32 -27.46
CA LEU A 132 11.55 18.15 -27.97
C LEU A 132 10.85 19.29 -28.72
N SER A 133 10.75 20.46 -28.09
CA SER A 133 10.37 21.69 -28.76
C SER A 133 11.37 21.87 -29.87
N GLN A 134 11.00 21.43 -31.07
CA GLN A 134 11.75 21.62 -32.29
C GLN A 134 12.02 23.11 -32.43
N GLU A 135 13.30 23.47 -32.36
CA GLU A 135 13.99 24.16 -33.45
C GLU A 135 13.06 24.64 -34.56
N ALA A 136 12.48 25.83 -34.40
CA ALA A 136 11.85 26.57 -35.49
C ALA A 136 11.74 28.06 -35.13
N SER A 137 12.86 28.78 -35.26
CA SER A 137 12.92 30.17 -35.75
C SER A 137 14.38 30.55 -35.93
N ALA A 138 14.97 30.02 -37.00
CA ALA A 138 16.09 30.66 -37.70
C ALA A 138 15.50 31.51 -38.83
#